data_AF-A0A4P7NKQ6-F1
#
_entry.id   AF-A0A4P7NKQ6-F1
#
_cell.length_a   1.000
_cell.length_b   1.000
_cell.length_c   1.000
_cell.angle_alpha   90.00
_cell.angle_beta   90.00
_cell.angle_gamma   90.00
#
_symmetry.space_group_name_H-M   'P 1'
#
loop_
_entity.id
_entity.type
_entity.pdbx_description
1 polymer ?
#
loop_
_entity_poly.entity_id
_entity_poly.type
_entity_poly.pdbx_seq_one_letter_code
_entity_poly.pdbx_strand_id
1 'polypeptide(L)'
;MESAVEQPGQASHDTVTPGDNDRARDNDHATPASKLNEYLSENLQEARDLFELKKKGWASENGDEHFQKQRQRADNADEKNQVAFFKLMIGLGFQMSKAASAFSIQSGRNHGSSKTPKVLDLCIAPGGFAYVALKLNPKARVYGITLPEDKGGHKMRVLDQGKKLASRVEIEFRDITMLAAEMGCSPDDIPADHPDAAELSFDRPFADLKFDLVLCDGQVLRTHERSAYREYKEAARLTSSQLVMALQRIRPGGTIIALMHQVDVLRSFCTLSHFASFSDLKLFKSAKTHGTRSSFYMIATKVRPGSEGARLAIEEWKGVWKSATLNAVDGHSKRMSSEVSFEQLDEMLKDFGPQYLELARPIMATQAEALRNAPWMKQLNP
;
A
#
# COMPACT_ATOMS: atom_id res chain seq x y z
N MET A 1 -9.54 22.76 1.01
CA MET A 1 -10.37 21.99 0.07
C MET A 1 -9.54 20.81 -0.41
N GLU A 2 -10.07 19.59 -0.32
CA GLU A 2 -9.39 18.37 -0.75
C GLU A 2 -9.18 18.37 -2.28
N SER A 3 -8.08 17.81 -2.75
CA SER A 3 -7.83 17.62 -4.19
C SER A 3 -8.88 16.70 -4.81
N ALA A 4 -9.47 17.12 -5.94
CA ALA A 4 -10.40 16.30 -6.73
C ALA A 4 -9.70 15.36 -7.73
N VAL A 5 -8.37 15.33 -7.73
CA VAL A 5 -7.56 14.50 -8.64
C VAL A 5 -7.40 13.09 -8.06
N GLU A 6 -7.82 12.09 -8.84
CA GLU A 6 -7.75 10.67 -8.50
C GLU A 6 -6.65 9.97 -9.32
N GLN A 7 -6.18 8.82 -8.84
CA GLN A 7 -5.34 7.94 -9.64
C GLN A 7 -6.16 7.37 -10.81
N PRO A 8 -5.68 7.50 -12.06
CA PRO A 8 -6.32 6.89 -13.22
C PRO A 8 -6.55 5.38 -13.03
N GLY A 9 -7.74 4.90 -13.34
CA GLY A 9 -8.12 3.49 -13.30
C GLY A 9 -8.08 2.82 -11.92
N GLN A 10 -7.86 3.52 -10.81
CA GLN A 10 -7.74 2.91 -9.48
C GLN A 10 -9.04 2.19 -9.07
N ALA A 11 -8.92 0.96 -8.55
CA ALA A 11 -9.94 0.28 -7.77
C ALA A 11 -9.94 0.81 -6.34
N SER A 12 -11.08 1.25 -5.83
CA SER A 12 -11.17 1.70 -4.44
C SER A 12 -10.95 0.50 -3.51
N HIS A 13 -9.84 0.49 -2.76
CA HIS A 13 -9.70 -0.38 -1.58
C HIS A 13 -10.70 -0.02 -0.46
N ASP A 14 -11.42 1.08 -0.60
CA ASP A 14 -12.50 1.51 0.31
C ASP A 14 -13.76 0.63 0.18
N THR A 15 -13.86 -0.26 -0.82
CA THR A 15 -14.88 -1.32 -0.80
C THR A 15 -14.43 -2.44 0.12
N VAL A 16 -14.71 -2.26 1.41
CA VAL A 16 -15.32 -3.37 2.13
C VAL A 16 -16.54 -3.76 1.31
N THR A 17 -16.48 -4.91 0.64
CA THR A 17 -17.69 -5.54 0.11
C THR A 17 -18.70 -5.65 1.25
N PRO A 18 -20.02 -5.53 1.00
CA PRO A 18 -21.06 -5.61 2.03
C PRO A 18 -20.90 -6.79 3.02
N GLY A 19 -20.16 -7.84 2.65
CA GLY A 19 -19.79 -8.95 3.53
C GLY A 19 -18.90 -8.67 4.75
N ASP A 20 -18.07 -7.62 4.82
CA ASP A 20 -17.20 -7.44 6.02
C ASP A 20 -17.84 -6.61 7.14
N ASN A 21 -18.92 -5.85 6.86
CA ASN A 21 -19.70 -5.16 7.89
C ASN A 21 -21.15 -5.64 8.02
N ASP A 22 -21.81 -6.13 6.96
CA ASP A 22 -23.22 -6.60 7.08
C ASP A 22 -23.37 -8.04 7.56
N ARG A 23 -22.28 -8.82 7.70
CA ARG A 23 -22.32 -10.12 8.40
C ARG A 23 -22.02 -10.04 9.90
N ALA A 24 -21.74 -8.84 10.41
CA ALA A 24 -21.77 -8.58 11.86
C ALA A 24 -23.21 -8.48 12.40
N ARG A 25 -24.23 -8.61 11.54
CA ARG A 25 -25.64 -8.56 11.95
C ARG A 25 -26.28 -9.92 12.25
N ASP A 26 -25.57 -11.03 12.06
CA ASP A 26 -26.14 -12.38 12.30
C ASP A 26 -25.22 -13.38 13.04
N ASN A 27 -24.15 -12.93 13.72
CA ASN A 27 -23.43 -13.78 14.67
C ASN A 27 -22.87 -12.96 15.84
N ASP A 28 -23.41 -13.23 17.03
CA ASP A 28 -23.14 -12.59 18.33
C ASP A 28 -21.75 -12.96 18.91
N HIS A 29 -20.75 -13.18 18.05
CA HIS A 29 -19.43 -13.67 18.44
C HIS A 29 -18.36 -12.62 18.22
N ALA A 30 -17.64 -12.29 19.30
CA ALA A 30 -16.45 -11.44 19.25
C ALA A 30 -15.45 -11.98 18.21
N THR A 31 -14.78 -11.07 17.51
CA THR A 31 -13.67 -11.39 16.62
C THR A 31 -12.42 -10.61 17.03
N PRO A 32 -11.21 -11.06 16.64
CA PRO A 32 -10.00 -10.26 16.84
C PRO A 32 -10.11 -8.85 16.23
N ALA A 33 -10.82 -8.71 15.09
CA ALA A 33 -11.07 -7.41 14.48
C ALA A 33 -11.99 -6.52 15.34
N SER A 34 -13.08 -7.06 15.91
CA SER A 34 -13.95 -6.29 16.80
C SER A 34 -13.24 -5.89 18.10
N LYS A 35 -12.38 -6.77 18.62
CA LYS A 35 -11.56 -6.49 19.81
C LYS A 35 -10.54 -5.37 19.57
N LEU A 36 -9.89 -5.33 18.40
CA LEU A 36 -9.03 -4.21 18.04
C LEU A 36 -9.81 -2.89 17.96
N ASN A 37 -11.02 -2.91 17.38
CA ASN A 37 -11.87 -1.73 17.30
C ASN A 37 -12.31 -1.24 18.69
N GLU A 38 -12.61 -2.15 19.61
CA GLU A 38 -12.88 -1.86 21.01
C GLU A 38 -11.67 -1.21 21.68
N TYR A 39 -10.48 -1.82 21.57
CA TYR A 39 -9.24 -1.26 22.09
C TYR A 39 -8.96 0.17 21.57
N LEU A 40 -9.13 0.40 20.27
CA LEU A 40 -9.01 1.74 19.67
C LEU A 40 -10.06 2.71 20.23
N SER A 41 -11.30 2.26 20.34
CA SER A 41 -12.42 3.08 20.81
C SER A 41 -12.31 3.43 22.29
N GLU A 42 -11.71 2.59 23.12
CA GLU A 42 -11.48 2.87 24.54
C GLU A 42 -10.36 3.90 24.71
N ASN A 43 -9.30 3.79 23.91
CA ASN A 43 -8.06 4.51 24.11
C ASN A 43 -7.91 5.80 23.29
N LEU A 44 -8.69 6.00 22.21
CA LEU A 44 -8.61 7.18 21.34
C LEU A 44 -9.98 7.83 21.11
N GLN A 45 -10.09 9.13 21.36
CA GLN A 45 -11.27 9.90 20.97
C GLN A 45 -11.39 9.98 19.44
N GLU A 46 -10.25 10.09 18.75
CA GLU A 46 -10.18 10.17 17.29
C GLU A 46 -10.69 8.90 16.60
N ALA A 47 -10.53 7.74 17.24
CA ALA A 47 -11.10 6.49 16.76
C ALA A 47 -12.63 6.53 16.84
N ARG A 48 -13.18 6.91 18.00
CA ARG A 48 -14.64 7.07 18.20
C ARG A 48 -15.24 8.04 17.19
N ASP A 49 -14.62 9.21 17.03
CA ASP A 49 -15.02 10.22 16.04
C ASP A 49 -15.01 9.67 14.61
N LEU A 50 -13.93 8.98 14.23
CA LEU A 50 -13.79 8.43 12.88
C LEU A 50 -14.82 7.33 12.62
N PHE A 51 -15.08 6.44 13.57
CA PHE A 51 -16.05 5.36 13.41
C PHE A 51 -17.47 5.89 13.22
N GLU A 52 -17.86 6.89 14.00
CA GLU A 52 -19.15 7.56 13.83
C GLU A 52 -19.25 8.28 12.48
N LEU A 53 -18.19 8.97 12.04
CA LEU A 53 -18.17 9.64 10.73
C LEU A 53 -18.22 8.66 9.57
N LYS A 54 -17.50 7.53 9.66
CA LYS A 54 -17.56 6.46 8.65
C LYS A 54 -18.98 5.91 8.57
N LYS A 55 -19.61 5.59 9.71
CA LYS A 55 -20.99 5.10 9.78
C LYS A 55 -21.98 6.07 9.12
N LYS A 56 -21.85 7.37 9.39
CA LYS A 56 -22.66 8.41 8.73
C LYS A 56 -22.41 8.51 7.23
N GLY A 57 -21.15 8.43 6.81
CA GLY A 57 -20.77 8.46 5.40
C GLY A 57 -21.32 7.28 4.61
N TRP A 58 -21.25 6.06 5.18
CA TRP A 58 -21.82 4.85 4.58
C TRP A 58 -23.34 4.88 4.44
N ALA A 59 -24.04 5.62 5.32
CA ALA A 59 -25.49 5.79 5.25
C ALA A 59 -25.92 6.93 4.30
N SER A 60 -24.99 7.58 3.60
CA SER A 60 -25.27 8.76 2.78
C SER A 60 -25.32 8.44 1.29
N GLU A 61 -26.49 8.57 0.67
CA GLU A 61 -26.65 8.47 -0.80
C GLU A 61 -25.75 9.48 -1.55
N ASN A 62 -25.58 10.67 -0.99
CA ASN A 62 -24.68 11.70 -1.52
C ASN A 62 -23.20 11.27 -1.46
N GLY A 63 -22.83 10.50 -0.45
CA GLY A 63 -21.51 9.86 -0.35
C GLY A 63 -21.31 8.88 -1.49
N ASP A 64 -22.26 7.97 -1.70
CA ASP A 64 -22.20 6.96 -2.77
C ASP A 64 -22.06 7.60 -4.15
N GLU A 65 -22.89 8.62 -4.45
CA GLU A 65 -22.77 9.39 -5.69
C GLU A 65 -21.39 10.04 -5.85
N HIS A 66 -20.85 10.61 -4.76
CA HIS A 66 -19.54 11.27 -4.77
C HIS A 66 -18.44 10.29 -5.17
N PHE A 67 -18.38 9.13 -4.51
CA PHE A 67 -17.38 8.11 -4.82
C PHE A 67 -17.62 7.47 -6.19
N GLN A 68 -18.86 7.34 -6.65
CA GLN A 68 -19.17 6.87 -8.01
C GLN A 68 -18.66 7.83 -9.08
N LYS A 69 -18.87 9.15 -8.91
CA LYS A 69 -18.35 10.17 -9.83
C LYS A 69 -16.81 10.17 -9.85
N GLN A 70 -16.17 10.00 -8.70
CA GLN A 70 -14.70 9.86 -8.64
C GLN A 70 -14.21 8.61 -9.37
N ARG A 71 -14.88 7.48 -9.17
CA ARG A 71 -14.59 6.23 -9.87
C ARG A 71 -14.67 6.40 -11.39
N GLN A 72 -15.75 7.01 -11.89
CA GLN A 72 -15.93 7.28 -13.32
C GLN A 72 -14.83 8.20 -13.88
N ARG A 73 -14.44 9.25 -13.14
CA ARG A 73 -13.34 10.15 -13.55
C ARG A 73 -11.99 9.44 -13.60
N ALA A 74 -11.73 8.55 -12.64
CA ALA A 74 -10.52 7.75 -12.64
C ALA A 74 -10.47 6.81 -13.86
N ASP A 75 -11.56 6.11 -14.17
CA ASP A 75 -11.61 5.15 -15.27
C ASP A 75 -11.48 5.81 -16.65
N ASN A 76 -11.98 7.04 -16.77
CA ASN A 76 -11.99 7.81 -18.02
C ASN A 76 -10.96 8.95 -17.98
N ALA A 77 -9.85 8.75 -17.28
CA ALA A 77 -8.84 9.78 -17.08
C ALA A 77 -8.10 10.11 -18.39
N ASP A 78 -8.30 11.33 -18.88
CA ASP A 78 -7.56 11.89 -20.01
C ASP A 78 -6.09 12.21 -19.66
N GLU A 79 -5.32 12.60 -20.68
CA GLU A 79 -3.91 12.97 -20.50
C GLU A 79 -3.72 14.12 -19.48
N LYS A 80 -4.65 15.07 -19.42
CA LYS A 80 -4.60 16.18 -18.48
C LYS A 80 -4.73 15.68 -17.04
N ASN A 81 -5.65 14.74 -16.78
CA ASN A 81 -5.84 14.11 -15.48
C ASN A 81 -4.63 13.28 -15.08
N GLN A 82 -4.02 12.55 -16.01
CA GLN A 82 -2.78 11.81 -15.75
C GLN A 82 -1.62 12.74 -15.36
N VAL A 83 -1.46 13.89 -16.03
CA VAL A 83 -0.44 14.90 -15.67
C VAL A 83 -0.76 15.55 -14.32
N ALA A 84 -2.03 15.80 -14.02
CA ALA A 84 -2.44 16.32 -12.73
C ALA A 84 -2.12 15.32 -11.60
N PHE A 85 -2.39 14.03 -11.82
CA PHE A 85 -2.06 12.97 -10.87
C PHE A 85 -0.55 12.86 -10.65
N PHE A 86 0.27 12.86 -11.71
CA PHE A 86 1.74 12.89 -11.59
C PHE A 86 2.23 14.05 -10.71
N LYS A 87 1.69 15.27 -10.91
CA LYS A 87 2.02 16.45 -10.09
C LYS A 87 1.55 16.32 -8.64
N LEU A 88 0.37 15.73 -8.42
CA LEU A 88 -0.16 15.46 -7.08
C LEU A 88 0.78 14.52 -6.32
N MET A 89 1.25 13.44 -6.95
CA MET A 89 2.19 12.49 -6.34
C MET A 89 3.53 13.14 -6.01
N ILE A 90 4.05 14.04 -6.86
CA ILE A 90 5.23 14.86 -6.54
C ILE A 90 4.99 15.70 -5.28
N GLY A 91 3.85 16.39 -5.20
CA GLY A 91 3.49 17.21 -4.05
C GLY A 91 3.38 16.40 -2.76
N LEU A 92 2.84 15.18 -2.84
CA LEU A 92 2.73 14.26 -1.72
C LEU A 92 4.11 13.78 -1.25
N GLY A 93 5.01 13.45 -2.18
CA GLY A 93 6.37 13.02 -1.87
C GLY A 93 7.17 14.11 -1.13
N PHE A 94 7.05 15.37 -1.55
CA PHE A 94 7.68 16.49 -0.83
C PHE A 94 7.07 16.71 0.56
N GLN A 95 5.76 16.53 0.73
CA GLN A 95 5.12 16.60 2.05
C GLN A 95 5.63 15.50 2.99
N MET A 96 5.72 14.25 2.53
CA MET A 96 6.31 13.14 3.28
C MET A 96 7.77 13.41 3.64
N SER A 97 8.56 13.92 2.69
CA SER A 97 9.95 14.29 2.97
C SER A 97 10.04 15.36 4.05
N LYS A 98 9.17 16.36 4.03
CA LYS A 98 9.16 17.43 5.04
C LYS A 98 8.73 16.91 6.42
N ALA A 99 7.69 16.09 6.47
CA ALA A 99 7.10 15.62 7.74
C ALA A 99 7.95 14.54 8.42
N ALA A 100 8.58 13.66 7.63
CA ALA A 100 9.20 12.44 8.16
C ALA A 100 10.62 12.18 7.65
N SER A 101 11.20 13.07 6.84
CA SER A 101 12.47 12.82 6.13
C SER A 101 12.43 11.55 5.27
N ALA A 102 11.25 11.21 4.73
CA ALA A 102 10.97 9.92 4.11
C ALA A 102 11.88 9.59 2.91
N PHE A 103 12.34 10.61 2.17
CA PHE A 103 13.18 10.46 0.98
C PHE A 103 14.68 10.73 1.24
N SER A 104 15.06 10.96 2.50
CA SER A 104 16.44 11.27 2.86
C SER A 104 17.30 10.01 2.87
N ILE A 105 18.21 9.87 1.92
CA ILE A 105 19.16 8.76 1.89
C ILE A 105 20.43 9.17 2.64
N GLN A 106 20.69 8.52 3.78
CA GLN A 106 21.91 8.77 4.54
C GLN A 106 23.11 8.22 3.77
N SER A 107 23.97 9.12 3.28
CA SER A 107 25.28 8.75 2.77
C SER A 107 26.16 8.38 3.96
N GLY A 108 26.21 7.10 4.32
CA GLY A 108 27.00 6.65 5.46
C GLY A 108 28.47 7.04 5.30
N ARG A 109 29.01 7.79 6.26
CA ARG A 109 30.47 8.07 6.37
C ARG A 109 31.30 6.80 6.62
N ASN A 110 30.67 5.68 6.96
CA ASN A 110 31.31 4.43 7.38
C ASN A 110 31.37 3.34 6.29
N HIS A 111 30.89 3.61 5.07
CA HIS A 111 31.17 2.77 3.91
C HIS A 111 32.11 3.54 3.01
N GLY A 112 33.41 3.21 3.06
CA GLY A 112 34.49 3.81 2.27
C GLY A 112 34.38 3.60 0.75
N SER A 113 33.18 3.62 0.20
CA SER A 113 32.90 3.50 -1.23
C SER A 113 31.94 4.59 -1.66
N SER A 114 32.35 5.29 -2.72
CA SER A 114 31.54 6.10 -3.63
C SER A 114 30.36 5.29 -4.22
N LYS A 115 29.40 4.88 -3.40
CA LYS A 115 28.23 4.11 -3.86
C LYS A 115 27.11 5.08 -4.21
N THR A 116 26.77 5.11 -5.50
CA THR A 116 25.55 5.74 -6.03
C THR A 116 24.33 5.23 -5.26
N PRO A 117 23.55 6.12 -4.59
CA PRO A 117 22.31 5.72 -3.93
C PRO A 117 21.36 5.04 -4.92
N LYS A 118 20.70 3.97 -4.48
CA LYS A 118 19.74 3.22 -5.31
C LYS A 118 18.36 3.28 -4.69
N VAL A 119 17.37 3.62 -5.50
CA VAL A 119 15.96 3.67 -5.13
C VAL A 119 15.20 2.63 -5.95
N LEU A 120 14.33 1.86 -5.30
CA LEU A 120 13.39 0.97 -5.98
C LEU A 120 11.99 1.55 -5.85
N ASP A 121 11.28 1.69 -6.96
CA ASP A 121 9.90 2.17 -6.98
C ASP A 121 9.00 1.06 -7.56
N LEU A 122 8.29 0.37 -6.67
CA LEU A 122 7.40 -0.72 -7.02
C LEU A 122 6.05 -0.12 -7.41
N CYS A 123 5.63 -0.42 -8.64
CA CYS A 123 4.54 0.26 -9.34
C CYS A 123 4.87 1.73 -9.66
N ILE A 124 6.05 1.95 -10.24
CA ILE A 124 6.64 3.29 -10.46
C ILE A 124 5.77 4.26 -11.26
N ALA A 125 4.96 3.81 -12.22
CA ALA A 125 4.24 4.72 -13.12
C ALA A 125 3.18 5.56 -12.37
N PRO A 126 3.07 6.88 -12.64
CA PRO A 126 3.76 7.65 -13.69
C PRO A 126 5.15 8.20 -13.30
N GLY A 127 5.62 7.93 -12.08
CA GLY A 127 6.97 8.24 -11.59
C GLY A 127 7.06 9.50 -10.72
N GLY A 128 5.97 9.88 -10.06
CA GLY A 128 5.93 11.07 -9.20
C GLY A 128 6.89 10.97 -8.01
N PHE A 129 6.91 9.84 -7.31
CA PHE A 129 7.86 9.61 -6.22
C PHE A 129 9.30 9.38 -6.71
N ALA A 130 9.49 8.67 -7.82
CA ALA A 130 10.78 8.60 -8.51
C ALA A 130 11.37 10.00 -8.81
N TYR A 131 10.54 10.95 -9.29
CA TYR A 131 10.95 12.33 -9.51
C TYR A 131 11.43 12.99 -8.21
N VAL A 132 10.65 12.88 -7.13
CA VAL A 132 10.99 13.44 -5.81
C VAL A 132 12.31 12.84 -5.30
N ALA A 133 12.47 11.51 -5.38
CA ALA A 133 13.68 10.82 -4.96
C ALA A 133 14.93 11.32 -5.72
N LEU A 134 14.83 11.51 -7.04
CA LEU A 134 15.92 12.00 -7.89
C LEU A 134 16.24 13.48 -7.70
N LYS A 135 15.27 14.28 -7.24
CA LYS A 135 15.46 15.70 -6.90
C LYS A 135 16.15 15.87 -5.55
N LEU A 136 15.71 15.12 -4.54
CA LEU A 136 16.26 15.19 -3.19
C LEU A 136 17.60 14.45 -3.06
N ASN A 137 17.87 13.48 -3.95
CA ASN A 137 19.12 12.72 -3.98
C ASN A 137 19.76 12.85 -5.37
N PRO A 138 20.53 13.92 -5.65
CA PRO A 138 21.02 14.22 -7.00
C PRO A 138 21.94 13.16 -7.62
N LYS A 139 22.56 12.32 -6.78
CA LYS A 139 23.43 11.21 -7.21
C LYS A 139 22.69 9.86 -7.30
N ALA A 140 21.41 9.80 -6.95
CA ALA A 140 20.68 8.54 -6.94
C ALA A 140 20.35 8.04 -8.36
N ARG A 141 20.20 6.72 -8.48
CA ARG A 141 19.52 6.03 -9.58
C ARG A 141 18.22 5.41 -9.06
N VAL A 142 17.17 5.47 -9.87
CA VAL A 142 15.88 4.83 -9.61
C VAL A 142 15.76 3.62 -10.52
N TYR A 143 15.29 2.52 -9.95
CA TYR A 143 14.88 1.32 -10.64
C TYR A 143 13.39 1.15 -10.35
N GLY A 144 12.60 0.75 -11.34
CA GLY A 144 11.17 0.65 -11.19
C GLY A 144 10.61 -0.61 -11.83
N ILE A 145 9.51 -1.10 -11.25
CA ILE A 145 8.66 -2.11 -11.88
C ILE A 145 7.30 -1.46 -12.09
N THR A 146 6.72 -1.60 -13.27
CA THR A 146 5.34 -1.13 -13.51
C THR A 146 4.65 -1.98 -14.57
N LEU A 147 3.32 -1.92 -14.58
CA LEU A 147 2.51 -2.62 -15.56
C LEU A 147 2.75 -2.00 -16.95
N PRO A 148 2.85 -2.80 -18.02
CA PRO A 148 2.86 -2.30 -19.39
C PRO A 148 1.59 -1.48 -19.72
N GLU A 149 1.69 -0.44 -20.56
CA GLU A 149 0.55 0.42 -20.92
C GLU A 149 -0.58 -0.36 -21.62
N ASP A 150 -0.22 -1.33 -22.47
CA ASP A 150 -1.14 -2.23 -23.17
C ASP A 150 -1.86 -3.21 -22.22
N LYS A 151 -1.33 -3.42 -21.01
CA LYS A 151 -1.98 -4.17 -19.94
C LYS A 151 -2.71 -3.27 -18.92
N GLY A 152 -2.94 -2.00 -19.26
CA GLY A 152 -3.62 -1.03 -18.40
C GLY A 152 -2.70 -0.22 -17.49
N GLY A 153 -1.38 -0.31 -17.69
CA GLY A 153 -0.39 0.53 -17.03
C GLY A 153 -0.46 2.00 -17.45
N HIS A 154 0.34 2.85 -16.80
CA HIS A 154 0.36 4.29 -17.08
C HIS A 154 1.65 4.71 -17.78
N LYS A 155 1.52 5.75 -18.61
CA LYS A 155 2.68 6.40 -19.23
C LYS A 155 3.67 6.91 -18.20
N MET A 156 4.96 6.67 -18.46
CA MET A 156 6.08 7.06 -17.60
C MET A 156 6.44 8.55 -17.70
N ARG A 157 5.60 9.41 -17.13
CA ARG A 157 5.75 10.87 -17.16
C ARG A 157 7.06 11.40 -16.56
N VAL A 158 7.69 10.63 -15.68
CA VAL A 158 9.02 10.96 -15.14
C VAL A 158 10.11 11.02 -16.21
N LEU A 159 10.00 10.22 -17.28
CA LEU A 159 10.97 10.22 -18.38
C LEU A 159 10.84 11.47 -19.25
N ASP A 160 9.65 12.08 -19.29
CA ASP A 160 9.37 13.32 -20.02
C ASP A 160 9.98 14.57 -19.33
N GLN A 161 10.51 14.44 -18.10
CA GLN A 161 11.07 15.57 -17.32
C GLN A 161 12.49 15.99 -17.75
N GLY A 162 13.05 15.34 -18.77
CA GLY A 162 14.31 15.70 -19.41
C GLY A 162 15.39 14.62 -19.35
N LYS A 163 16.32 14.66 -20.32
CA LYS A 163 17.32 13.61 -20.59
C LYS A 163 18.15 13.20 -19.36
N LYS A 164 18.57 14.16 -18.53
CA LYS A 164 19.37 13.90 -17.32
C LYS A 164 18.62 13.13 -16.23
N LEU A 165 17.30 13.29 -16.17
CA LEU A 165 16.47 12.57 -15.20
C LEU A 165 16.17 11.17 -15.76
N ALA A 166 15.75 11.10 -17.02
CA ALA A 166 15.49 9.84 -17.72
C ALA A 166 16.71 8.89 -17.70
N SER A 167 17.94 9.40 -17.89
CA SER A 167 19.15 8.58 -17.85
C SER A 167 19.49 7.96 -16.49
N ARG A 168 18.71 8.27 -15.43
CA ARG A 168 18.88 7.73 -14.07
C ARG A 168 17.70 6.86 -13.65
N VAL A 169 16.77 6.57 -14.55
CA VAL A 169 15.61 5.72 -14.32
C VAL A 169 15.73 4.47 -15.19
N GLU A 170 15.63 3.31 -14.56
CA GLU A 170 15.64 1.99 -15.21
C GLU A 170 14.34 1.28 -14.89
N ILE A 171 13.68 0.65 -15.87
CA ILE A 171 12.29 0.19 -15.72
C ILE A 171 12.15 -1.23 -16.27
N GLU A 172 11.50 -2.08 -15.48
CA GLU A 172 10.95 -3.36 -15.89
C GLU A 172 9.42 -3.22 -16.08
N PHE A 173 8.94 -3.45 -17.31
CA PHE A 173 7.52 -3.42 -17.62
C PHE A 173 6.91 -4.82 -17.46
N ARG A 174 6.35 -5.10 -16.28
CA ARG A 174 5.75 -6.41 -15.94
C ARG A 174 4.79 -6.30 -14.76
N ASP A 175 3.84 -7.24 -14.69
CA ASP A 175 2.96 -7.40 -13.53
C ASP A 175 3.74 -8.02 -12.37
N ILE A 176 3.98 -7.23 -11.31
CA ILE A 176 4.72 -7.67 -10.12
C ILE A 176 4.03 -8.87 -9.42
N THR A 177 2.72 -9.03 -9.59
CA THR A 177 1.95 -10.12 -8.98
C THR A 177 2.14 -11.47 -9.66
N MET A 178 2.87 -11.50 -10.78
CA MET A 178 3.15 -12.70 -11.56
C MET A 178 4.56 -13.26 -11.32
N LEU A 179 5.36 -12.64 -10.44
CA LEU A 179 6.74 -13.06 -10.13
C LEU A 179 6.77 -14.23 -9.14
N ALA A 180 6.43 -15.44 -9.60
CA ALA A 180 6.36 -16.66 -8.79
C ALA A 180 7.68 -16.99 -8.06
N ALA A 181 8.83 -16.79 -8.72
CA ALA A 181 10.14 -17.04 -8.10
C ALA A 181 10.45 -16.09 -6.93
N GLU A 182 9.98 -14.84 -6.95
CA GLU A 182 10.11 -13.94 -5.78
C GLU A 182 9.33 -14.47 -4.58
N MET A 183 8.25 -15.20 -4.83
CA MET A 183 7.40 -15.82 -3.82
C MET A 183 7.93 -17.15 -3.32
N GLY A 184 9.09 -17.59 -3.81
CA GLY A 184 9.67 -18.89 -3.47
C GLY A 184 8.86 -20.06 -4.04
N CYS A 185 8.32 -19.90 -5.25
CA CYS A 185 7.80 -20.99 -6.06
C CYS A 185 8.83 -21.40 -7.11
N SER A 186 8.87 -22.69 -7.39
CA SER A 186 9.48 -23.35 -8.54
C SER A 186 8.42 -23.72 -9.58
N PRO A 187 8.79 -24.08 -10.81
CA PRO A 187 7.83 -24.55 -11.82
C PRO A 187 6.96 -25.72 -11.33
N ASP A 188 7.53 -26.63 -10.53
CA ASP A 188 6.83 -27.80 -10.00
C ASP A 188 5.76 -27.45 -8.94
N ASP A 189 5.81 -26.24 -8.37
CA ASP A 189 4.81 -25.76 -7.43
C ASP A 189 3.54 -25.21 -8.11
N ILE A 190 3.55 -25.04 -9.43
CA ILE A 190 2.42 -24.47 -10.18
C ILE A 190 1.50 -25.60 -10.65
N PRO A 191 0.20 -25.60 -10.25
CA PRO A 191 -0.74 -26.60 -10.72
C PRO A 191 -0.83 -26.60 -12.25
N ALA A 192 -0.82 -27.79 -12.86
CA ALA A 192 -0.80 -27.94 -14.32
C ALA A 192 -2.06 -27.36 -14.99
N ASP A 193 -3.17 -27.29 -14.27
CA ASP A 193 -4.47 -26.73 -14.68
C ASP A 193 -4.67 -25.28 -14.25
N HIS A 194 -3.65 -24.64 -13.66
CA HIS A 194 -3.76 -23.26 -13.22
C HIS A 194 -3.96 -22.31 -14.43
N PRO A 195 -4.98 -21.43 -14.42
CA PRO A 195 -5.36 -20.63 -15.58
C PRO A 195 -4.25 -19.69 -16.08
N ASP A 196 -3.42 -19.17 -15.16
CA ASP A 196 -2.30 -18.29 -15.51
C ASP A 196 -0.94 -19.02 -15.47
N ALA A 197 -0.88 -20.36 -15.56
CA ALA A 197 0.37 -21.12 -15.41
C ALA A 197 1.48 -20.65 -16.38
N ALA A 198 1.13 -20.34 -17.62
CA ALA A 198 2.06 -19.85 -18.64
C ALA A 198 2.54 -18.41 -18.42
N GLU A 199 1.79 -17.61 -17.65
CA GLU A 199 2.10 -16.19 -17.39
C GLU A 199 2.91 -16.00 -16.11
N LEU A 200 2.96 -17.01 -15.23
CA LEU A 200 3.76 -16.97 -14.01
C LEU A 200 5.26 -16.98 -14.36
N SER A 201 5.95 -15.93 -13.94
CA SER A 201 7.35 -15.68 -14.25
C SER A 201 8.28 -16.18 -13.15
N PHE A 202 9.34 -16.86 -13.56
CA PHE A 202 10.44 -17.28 -12.68
C PHE A 202 11.65 -16.33 -12.72
N ASP A 203 11.55 -15.24 -13.48
CA ASP A 203 12.51 -14.15 -13.41
C ASP A 203 12.49 -13.46 -12.04
N ARG A 204 13.66 -12.97 -11.65
CA ARG A 204 13.87 -12.24 -10.40
C ARG A 204 14.47 -10.86 -10.68
N PRO A 205 13.67 -9.90 -11.19
CA PRO A 205 14.19 -8.59 -11.58
C PRO A 205 14.91 -7.94 -10.40
N PHE A 206 16.05 -7.34 -10.70
CA PHE A 206 16.91 -6.66 -9.73
C PHE A 206 17.34 -7.53 -8.53
N ALA A 207 17.43 -8.86 -8.68
CA ALA A 207 17.89 -9.79 -7.62
C ALA A 207 19.25 -9.40 -7.02
N ASP A 208 20.19 -8.99 -7.87
CA ASP A 208 21.55 -8.67 -7.48
C ASP A 208 21.71 -7.24 -6.93
N LEU A 209 20.62 -6.48 -6.88
CA LEU A 209 20.63 -5.10 -6.40
C LEU A 209 20.07 -4.99 -4.98
N LYS A 210 20.68 -4.07 -4.23
CA LYS A 210 20.20 -3.62 -2.92
C LYS A 210 19.97 -2.12 -2.94
N PHE A 211 18.92 -1.68 -2.26
CA PHE A 211 18.40 -0.32 -2.34
C PHE A 211 18.43 0.39 -0.99
N ASP A 212 18.64 1.71 -1.04
CA ASP A 212 18.66 2.57 0.14
C ASP A 212 17.24 3.07 0.50
N LEU A 213 16.38 3.16 -0.52
CA LEU A 213 14.97 3.53 -0.40
C LEU A 213 14.14 2.60 -1.29
N VAL A 214 13.04 2.06 -0.75
CA VAL A 214 12.03 1.33 -1.53
C VAL A 214 10.68 2.02 -1.36
N LEU A 215 9.95 2.20 -2.46
CA LEU A 215 8.61 2.76 -2.51
C LEU A 215 7.64 1.66 -2.93
N CYS A 216 6.52 1.52 -2.22
CA CYS A 216 5.44 0.58 -2.48
C CYS A 216 4.13 1.36 -2.56
N ASP A 217 3.76 1.83 -3.75
CA ASP A 217 2.56 2.66 -3.97
C ASP A 217 1.60 2.04 -4.99
N GLY A 218 1.79 0.75 -5.27
CA GLY A 218 0.95 0.00 -6.18
C GLY A 218 -0.46 -0.16 -5.66
N GLN A 219 -1.43 0.08 -6.54
CA GLN A 219 -2.84 -0.12 -6.30
C GLN A 219 -3.46 -0.96 -7.41
N VAL A 220 -4.50 -1.71 -7.07
CA VAL A 220 -5.25 -2.48 -8.06
C VAL A 220 -5.92 -1.52 -9.03
N LEU A 221 -5.74 -1.74 -10.33
CA LEU A 221 -6.43 -0.98 -11.36
C LEU A 221 -7.69 -1.74 -11.80
N ARG A 222 -8.81 -1.03 -11.96
CA ARG A 222 -10.08 -1.52 -12.54
C ARG A 222 -9.98 -1.75 -14.04
N THR A 223 -9.10 -1.02 -14.72
CA THR A 223 -8.86 -1.15 -16.16
C THR A 223 -7.89 -2.28 -16.52
N HIS A 224 -7.29 -2.94 -15.53
CA HIS A 224 -6.41 -4.08 -15.77
C HIS A 224 -7.25 -5.36 -15.94
N GLU A 225 -7.24 -5.91 -17.15
CA GLU A 225 -7.87 -7.19 -17.46
C GLU A 225 -7.14 -8.32 -16.74
N ARG A 226 -7.90 -9.19 -16.07
CA ARG A 226 -7.38 -10.30 -15.26
C ARG A 226 -8.36 -11.46 -15.22
N SER A 227 -7.82 -12.65 -14.96
CA SER A 227 -8.61 -13.85 -14.73
C SER A 227 -9.53 -13.68 -13.51
N ALA A 228 -10.79 -14.14 -13.61
CA ALA A 228 -11.85 -13.89 -12.62
C ALA A 228 -11.50 -14.35 -11.20
N TYR A 229 -10.75 -15.46 -11.06
CA TYR A 229 -10.32 -15.98 -9.75
C TYR A 229 -9.50 -14.99 -8.93
N ARG A 230 -8.85 -14.01 -9.60
CA ARG A 230 -7.96 -13.03 -8.99
C ARG A 230 -8.70 -11.87 -8.36
N GLU A 231 -9.89 -11.54 -8.84
CA GLU A 231 -10.52 -10.23 -8.60
C GLU A 231 -10.59 -9.85 -7.13
N TYR A 232 -11.06 -10.77 -6.28
CA TYR A 232 -11.22 -10.56 -4.84
C TYR A 232 -9.90 -10.68 -4.05
N LYS A 233 -8.87 -11.27 -4.65
CA LYS A 233 -7.59 -11.62 -4.02
C LYS A 233 -6.45 -10.71 -4.47
N GLU A 234 -6.65 -9.92 -5.52
CA GLU A 234 -5.61 -9.14 -6.20
C GLU A 234 -4.98 -8.09 -5.29
N ALA A 235 -5.79 -7.45 -4.44
CA ALA A 235 -5.31 -6.54 -3.40
C ALA A 235 -4.25 -7.20 -2.50
N ALA A 236 -4.54 -8.41 -2.02
CA ALA A 236 -3.63 -9.16 -1.17
C ALA A 236 -2.39 -9.62 -1.94
N ARG A 237 -2.54 -10.04 -3.21
CA ARG A 237 -1.40 -10.39 -4.08
C ARG A 237 -0.48 -9.21 -4.30
N LEU A 238 -1.03 -8.06 -4.64
CA LEU A 238 -0.27 -6.85 -4.93
C LEU A 238 0.47 -6.34 -3.70
N THR A 239 -0.21 -6.22 -2.56
CA THR A 239 0.45 -5.80 -1.31
C THR A 239 1.54 -6.78 -0.91
N SER A 240 1.27 -8.08 -0.93
CA SER A 240 2.26 -9.11 -0.56
C SER A 240 3.47 -9.06 -1.50
N SER A 241 3.24 -8.89 -2.81
CA SER A 241 4.32 -8.82 -3.79
C SER A 241 5.23 -7.62 -3.56
N GLN A 242 4.64 -6.46 -3.30
CA GLN A 242 5.39 -5.24 -3.01
C GLN A 242 6.22 -5.38 -1.72
N LEU A 243 5.61 -5.89 -0.63
CA LEU A 243 6.28 -6.01 0.66
C LEU A 243 7.39 -7.07 0.67
N VAL A 244 7.18 -8.22 0.01
CA VAL A 244 8.21 -9.26 -0.16
C VAL A 244 9.40 -8.72 -0.93
N MET A 245 9.17 -8.09 -2.09
CA MET A 245 10.25 -7.50 -2.87
C MET A 245 10.96 -6.39 -2.09
N ALA A 246 10.22 -5.52 -1.39
CA ALA A 246 10.80 -4.44 -0.61
C ALA A 246 11.78 -4.95 0.47
N LEU A 247 11.36 -5.92 1.30
CA LEU A 247 12.24 -6.46 2.34
C LEU A 247 13.41 -7.27 1.78
N GLN A 248 13.20 -8.01 0.69
CA GLN A 248 14.29 -8.76 0.05
C GLN A 248 15.34 -7.85 -0.59
N ARG A 249 14.98 -6.62 -0.97
CA ARG A 249 15.85 -5.71 -1.74
C ARG A 249 16.36 -4.51 -0.95
N ILE A 250 15.78 -4.17 0.20
CA ILE A 250 16.28 -3.07 1.04
C ILE A 250 17.65 -3.40 1.66
N ARG A 251 18.51 -2.40 1.79
CA ARG A 251 19.75 -2.49 2.57
C ARG A 251 19.45 -2.39 4.08
N PRO A 252 20.29 -3.00 4.93
CA PRO A 252 20.29 -2.69 6.35
C PRO A 252 20.41 -1.17 6.58
N GLY A 253 19.53 -0.62 7.40
CA GLY A 253 19.47 0.82 7.67
C GLY A 253 18.63 1.63 6.68
N GLY A 254 18.16 1.02 5.57
CA GLY A 254 17.38 1.69 4.55
C GLY A 254 15.97 2.10 4.98
N THR A 255 15.26 2.75 4.06
CA THR A 255 13.87 3.22 4.25
C THR A 255 12.90 2.53 3.30
N ILE A 256 11.74 2.13 3.81
CA ILE A 256 10.61 1.67 3.02
C ILE A 256 9.45 2.65 3.24
N ILE A 257 8.87 3.14 2.14
CA ILE A 257 7.62 3.89 2.15
C ILE A 257 6.56 3.01 1.49
N ALA A 258 5.47 2.73 2.18
CA ALA A 258 4.40 1.89 1.66
C ALA A 258 3.03 2.54 1.84
N LEU A 259 2.22 2.53 0.78
CA LEU A 259 0.81 2.86 0.84
C LEU A 259 0.06 1.76 1.59
N MET A 260 -0.68 2.17 2.60
CA MET A 260 -1.53 1.34 3.45
C MET A 260 -2.95 1.90 3.43
N HIS A 261 -3.93 1.08 3.79
CA HIS A 261 -5.34 1.46 3.82
C HIS A 261 -5.95 1.08 5.15
N GLN A 262 -6.86 1.92 5.65
CA GLN A 262 -7.62 1.71 6.88
C GLN A 262 -6.69 1.43 8.07
N VAL A 263 -6.21 2.50 8.71
CA VAL A 263 -5.33 2.37 9.87
C VAL A 263 -6.00 1.63 11.03
N ASP A 264 -7.33 1.50 11.01
CA ASP A 264 -8.17 0.90 12.03
C ASP A 264 -8.47 -0.60 11.84
N VAL A 265 -8.01 -1.25 10.76
CA VAL A 265 -8.29 -2.68 10.55
C VAL A 265 -7.16 -3.59 11.01
N LEU A 266 -7.52 -4.81 11.41
CA LEU A 266 -6.61 -5.82 11.94
C LEU A 266 -5.40 -6.08 11.02
N ARG A 267 -5.61 -6.18 9.71
CA ARG A 267 -4.52 -6.40 8.73
C ARG A 267 -3.45 -5.28 8.79
N SER A 268 -3.88 -4.04 8.93
CA SER A 268 -2.98 -2.88 9.05
C SER A 268 -2.24 -2.92 10.38
N PHE A 269 -2.93 -3.22 11.49
CA PHE A 269 -2.31 -3.43 12.79
C PHE A 269 -1.22 -4.51 12.75
N CYS A 270 -1.52 -5.68 12.19
CA CYS A 270 -0.55 -6.78 12.08
C CYS A 270 0.66 -6.39 11.25
N THR A 271 0.44 -5.79 10.08
CA THR A 271 1.53 -5.32 9.20
C THR A 271 2.41 -4.31 9.92
N LEU A 272 1.82 -3.33 10.61
CA LEU A 272 2.57 -2.33 11.37
C LEU A 272 3.33 -2.94 12.54
N SER A 273 2.75 -3.92 13.24
CA SER A 273 3.42 -4.66 14.32
C SER A 273 4.67 -5.39 13.81
N HIS A 274 4.57 -6.08 12.66
CA HIS A 274 5.74 -6.69 12.02
C HIS A 274 6.83 -5.65 11.76
N PHE A 275 6.51 -4.55 11.06
CA PHE A 275 7.50 -3.54 10.77
C PHE A 275 8.09 -2.89 12.02
N ALA A 276 7.31 -2.70 13.09
CA ALA A 276 7.80 -2.16 14.37
C ALA A 276 8.89 -3.05 14.99
N SER A 277 8.79 -4.38 14.83
CA SER A 277 9.79 -5.32 15.35
C SER A 277 11.18 -5.18 14.69
N PHE A 278 11.25 -4.64 13.47
CA PHE A 278 12.49 -4.58 12.69
C PHE A 278 12.83 -3.21 12.07
N SER A 279 12.09 -2.15 12.42
CA SER A 279 12.31 -0.80 11.90
C SER A 279 11.76 0.29 12.84
N ASP A 280 12.15 1.54 12.61
CA ASP A 280 11.56 2.71 13.25
C ASP A 280 10.40 3.21 12.38
N LEU A 281 9.19 3.24 12.94
CA LEU A 281 7.96 3.58 12.21
C LEU A 281 7.51 5.03 12.38
N LYS A 282 7.02 5.60 11.29
CA LYS A 282 6.17 6.80 11.27
C LYS A 282 5.03 6.58 10.29
N LEU A 283 3.86 7.15 10.58
CA LEU A 283 2.74 7.20 9.65
C LEU A 283 2.53 8.62 9.13
N PHE A 284 2.07 8.72 7.89
CA PHE A 284 1.77 9.99 7.25
C PHE A 284 0.44 9.94 6.51
N LYS A 285 -0.41 10.94 6.73
CA LYS A 285 -1.61 11.20 5.94
C LYS A 285 -1.66 12.69 5.60
N SER A 286 -1.92 13.00 4.34
CA SER A 286 -2.07 14.38 3.91
C SER A 286 -3.47 14.89 4.27
N ALA A 287 -3.53 16.05 4.93
CA ALA A 287 -4.79 16.76 5.17
C ALA A 287 -5.37 17.41 3.89
N LYS A 288 -4.57 17.54 2.82
CA LYS A 288 -4.95 18.23 1.58
C LYS A 288 -5.25 17.29 0.42
N THR A 289 -4.68 16.09 0.47
CA THR A 289 -4.68 15.12 -0.63
C THR A 289 -5.17 13.79 -0.07
N HIS A 290 -6.29 13.30 -0.61
CA HIS A 290 -6.89 12.02 -0.17
C HIS A 290 -7.11 11.99 1.35
N GLY A 291 -7.53 13.12 1.92
CA GLY A 291 -7.82 13.27 3.33
C GLY A 291 -9.03 12.44 3.75
N THR A 292 -10.08 12.37 2.92
CA THR A 292 -11.31 11.61 3.22
C THR A 292 -11.14 10.10 3.00
N ARG A 293 -10.20 9.71 2.13
CA ARG A 293 -9.86 8.29 1.85
C ARG A 293 -9.29 7.59 3.07
N SER A 294 -9.38 6.26 3.09
CA SER A 294 -8.72 5.46 4.13
C SER A 294 -7.22 5.28 3.93
N SER A 295 -6.67 5.77 2.82
CA SER A 295 -5.24 5.63 2.51
C SER A 295 -4.34 6.47 3.43
N PHE A 296 -3.18 5.92 3.74
CA PHE A 296 -2.08 6.56 4.46
C PHE A 296 -0.74 5.91 4.08
N TYR A 297 0.37 6.55 4.41
CA TYR A 297 1.70 6.01 4.15
C TYR A 297 2.35 5.55 5.45
N MET A 298 2.81 4.30 5.46
CA MET A 298 3.80 3.81 6.41
C MET A 298 5.19 4.22 5.93
N ILE A 299 6.00 4.76 6.84
CA ILE A 299 7.40 5.12 6.61
C ILE A 299 8.23 4.34 7.64
N ALA A 300 8.85 3.26 7.18
CA ALA A 300 9.72 2.40 7.97
C ALA A 300 11.18 2.79 7.71
N THR A 301 11.92 3.22 8.72
CA THR A 301 13.32 3.62 8.61
C THR A 301 14.22 2.71 9.43
N LYS A 302 15.54 2.74 9.17
CA LYS A 302 16.51 1.85 9.83
C LYS A 302 16.11 0.37 9.73
N VAL A 303 15.57 -0.02 8.58
CA VAL A 303 15.05 -1.37 8.37
C VAL A 303 16.18 -2.39 8.58
N ARG A 304 15.90 -3.45 9.35
CA ARG A 304 16.80 -4.57 9.61
C ARG A 304 16.31 -5.81 8.85
N PRO A 305 16.55 -5.92 7.52
CA PRO A 305 15.96 -6.97 6.68
C PRO A 305 16.45 -8.38 7.02
N GLY A 306 17.58 -8.51 7.74
CA GLY A 306 18.11 -9.79 8.20
C GLY A 306 17.65 -10.19 9.62
N SER A 307 16.75 -9.43 10.25
CA SER A 307 16.20 -9.83 11.54
C SER A 307 15.24 -11.01 11.39
N GLU A 308 15.04 -11.75 12.47
CA GLU A 308 14.09 -12.87 12.48
C GLU A 308 12.66 -12.39 12.17
N GLY A 309 12.23 -11.27 12.76
CA GLY A 309 10.91 -10.68 12.47
C GLY A 309 10.72 -10.32 11.00
N ALA A 310 11.75 -9.81 10.32
CA ALA A 310 11.68 -9.51 8.88
C ALA A 310 11.59 -10.78 8.04
N ARG A 311 12.32 -11.84 8.42
CA ARG A 311 12.27 -13.14 7.74
C ARG A 311 10.89 -13.79 7.88
N LEU A 312 10.31 -13.79 9.08
CA LEU A 312 8.98 -14.31 9.34
C LEU A 312 7.91 -13.54 8.54
N ALA A 313 8.00 -12.21 8.50
CA ALA A 313 7.08 -11.38 7.71
C ALA A 313 7.14 -11.70 6.20
N ILE A 314 8.34 -11.92 5.65
CA ILE A 314 8.50 -12.35 4.24
C ILE A 314 7.79 -13.69 4.00
N GLU A 315 8.02 -14.68 4.85
CA GLU A 315 7.42 -16.00 4.68
C GLU A 315 5.89 -15.97 4.81
N GLU A 316 5.36 -15.16 5.73
CA GLU A 316 3.93 -14.92 5.85
C GLU A 316 3.34 -14.32 4.57
N TRP A 317 3.92 -13.23 4.06
CA TRP A 317 3.41 -12.57 2.86
C TRP A 317 3.55 -13.43 1.60
N LYS A 318 4.61 -14.24 1.49
CA LYS A 318 4.70 -15.27 0.45
C LYS A 318 3.56 -16.28 0.57
N GLY A 319 3.26 -16.74 1.79
CA GLY A 319 2.14 -17.63 2.07
C GLY A 319 0.79 -17.03 1.66
N VAL A 320 0.58 -15.74 1.97
CA VAL A 320 -0.60 -14.98 1.53
C VAL A 320 -0.67 -14.96 0.01
N TRP A 321 0.41 -14.60 -0.69
CA TRP A 321 0.42 -14.60 -2.15
C TRP A 321 0.16 -15.98 -2.75
N LYS A 322 0.80 -17.04 -2.22
CA LYS A 322 0.62 -18.42 -2.69
C LYS A 322 -0.82 -18.88 -2.53
N SER A 323 -1.43 -18.61 -1.37
CA SER A 323 -2.84 -18.91 -1.13
C SER A 323 -3.78 -18.12 -2.05
N ALA A 324 -3.45 -16.86 -2.33
CA ALA A 324 -4.21 -16.06 -3.28
C ALA A 324 -4.13 -16.58 -4.72
N THR A 325 -2.96 -17.07 -5.10
CA THR A 325 -2.63 -17.35 -6.49
C THR A 325 -2.89 -18.81 -6.84
N LEU A 326 -2.28 -19.74 -6.09
CA LEU A 326 -2.26 -21.16 -6.45
C LEU A 326 -3.54 -21.90 -6.06
N ASN A 327 -4.27 -21.45 -5.03
CA ASN A 327 -5.56 -22.04 -4.63
C ASN A 327 -6.71 -21.48 -5.49
N ALA A 328 -6.51 -21.41 -6.81
CA ALA A 328 -7.48 -20.87 -7.77
C ALA A 328 -8.71 -21.77 -7.93
N VAL A 329 -8.58 -23.08 -7.64
CA VAL A 329 -9.59 -24.12 -7.91
C VAL A 329 -10.52 -24.39 -6.72
N ASP A 330 -10.09 -24.10 -5.50
CA ASP A 330 -10.96 -24.24 -4.33
C ASP A 330 -11.88 -23.02 -4.20
N GLY A 331 -13.11 -23.16 -4.70
CA GLY A 331 -14.20 -22.18 -4.55
C GLY A 331 -14.61 -21.88 -3.10
N HIS A 332 -13.84 -22.36 -2.12
CA HIS A 332 -13.95 -22.00 -0.72
C HIS A 332 -12.99 -20.85 -0.44
N SER A 333 -13.53 -19.65 -0.27
CA SER A 333 -12.82 -18.52 0.30
C SER A 333 -12.43 -18.81 1.75
N LYS A 334 -11.43 -19.66 1.99
CA LYS A 334 -10.72 -19.62 3.27
C LYS A 334 -10.11 -18.23 3.35
N ARG A 335 -10.64 -17.43 4.29
CA ARG A 335 -10.23 -16.05 4.56
C ARG A 335 -8.71 -15.97 4.48
N MET A 336 -8.22 -15.08 3.62
CA MET A 336 -6.81 -14.90 3.31
C MET A 336 -6.08 -14.10 4.40
N SER A 337 -6.15 -14.61 5.61
CA SER A 337 -5.32 -14.27 6.74
C SER A 337 -5.13 -15.57 7.51
N SER A 338 -3.91 -15.88 7.91
CA SER A 338 -3.74 -16.58 9.19
C SER A 338 -4.59 -15.81 10.19
N GLU A 339 -5.76 -16.34 10.57
CA GLU A 339 -6.64 -15.66 11.50
C GLU A 339 -5.84 -15.54 12.80
N VAL A 340 -5.41 -14.31 13.11
CA VAL A 340 -4.70 -14.00 14.34
C VAL A 340 -5.62 -14.44 15.47
N SER A 341 -5.19 -15.36 16.32
CA SER A 341 -6.00 -15.82 17.44
C SER A 341 -6.21 -14.68 18.45
N PHE A 342 -7.17 -14.83 19.37
CA PHE A 342 -7.35 -13.84 20.42
C PHE A 342 -6.12 -13.69 21.30
N GLU A 343 -5.46 -14.80 21.62
CA GLU A 343 -4.24 -14.84 22.44
C GLU A 343 -3.10 -14.12 21.72
N GLN A 344 -2.92 -14.38 20.42
CA GLN A 344 -1.93 -13.67 19.62
C GLN A 344 -2.21 -12.18 19.56
N LEU A 345 -3.48 -11.78 19.37
CA LEU A 345 -3.85 -10.37 19.37
C LEU A 345 -3.57 -9.72 20.73
N ASP A 346 -3.87 -10.40 21.83
CA ASP A 346 -3.61 -9.89 23.18
C ASP A 346 -2.12 -9.65 23.44
N GLU A 347 -1.26 -10.58 23.02
CA GLU A 347 0.19 -10.40 23.07
C GLU A 347 0.64 -9.21 22.22
N MET A 348 0.13 -9.09 20.99
CA MET A 348 0.45 -7.96 20.12
C MET A 348 -0.05 -6.62 20.68
N LEU A 349 -1.24 -6.56 21.26
CA LEU A 349 -1.80 -5.36 21.89
C LEU A 349 -1.01 -4.96 23.13
N LYS A 350 -0.54 -5.94 23.90
CA LYS A 350 0.33 -5.68 25.06
C LYS A 350 1.67 -5.08 24.63
N ASP A 351 2.30 -5.63 23.59
CA ASP A 351 3.66 -5.27 23.19
C ASP A 351 3.71 -4.03 22.27
N PHE A 352 2.79 -3.93 21.32
CA PHE A 352 2.77 -2.87 20.30
C PHE A 352 1.61 -1.89 20.46
N GLY A 353 0.55 -2.22 21.20
CA GLY A 353 -0.65 -1.39 21.36
C GLY A 353 -0.37 0.07 21.73
N PRO A 354 0.43 0.37 22.77
CA PRO A 354 0.76 1.75 23.13
C PRO A 354 1.43 2.54 22.00
N GLN A 355 2.40 1.94 21.30
CA GLN A 355 3.06 2.58 20.16
C GLN A 355 2.09 2.73 18.97
N TYR A 356 1.23 1.74 18.75
CA TYR A 356 0.22 1.77 17.71
C TYR A 356 -0.78 2.92 17.91
N LEU A 357 -1.23 3.16 19.14
CA LEU A 357 -2.12 4.30 19.44
C LEU A 357 -1.47 5.64 19.08
N GLU A 358 -0.19 5.83 19.41
CA GLU A 358 0.56 7.05 19.06
C GLU A 358 0.74 7.21 17.54
N LEU A 359 0.95 6.11 16.82
CA LEU A 359 1.05 6.11 15.36
C LEU A 359 -0.30 6.37 14.67
N ALA A 360 -1.37 5.74 15.16
CA ALA A 360 -2.69 5.75 14.53
C ALA A 360 -3.46 7.06 14.78
N ARG A 361 -3.31 7.67 15.97
CA ARG A 361 -4.00 8.90 16.36
C ARG A 361 -3.95 10.01 15.29
N PRO A 362 -2.78 10.46 14.79
CA PRO A 362 -2.74 11.53 13.79
C PRO A 362 -3.38 11.14 12.45
N ILE A 363 -3.37 9.86 12.09
CA ILE A 363 -4.00 9.35 10.87
C ILE A 363 -5.52 9.42 10.99
N MET A 364 -6.06 8.92 12.11
CA MET A 364 -7.49 8.98 12.40
C MET A 364 -7.98 10.41 12.54
N ALA A 365 -7.25 11.26 13.26
CA ALA A 365 -7.56 12.69 13.41
C ALA A 365 -7.69 13.39 12.04
N THR A 366 -6.70 13.17 11.16
CA THR A 366 -6.67 13.78 9.83
C THR A 366 -7.84 13.30 8.97
N GLN A 367 -8.17 12.00 9.02
CA GLN A 367 -9.29 11.45 8.27
C GLN A 367 -10.64 11.96 8.80
N ALA A 368 -10.82 11.94 10.12
CA ALA A 368 -12.03 12.42 10.77
C ALA A 368 -12.29 13.89 10.43
N GLU A 369 -11.26 14.74 10.50
CA GLU A 369 -11.39 16.15 10.15
C GLU A 369 -11.72 16.36 8.66
N ALA A 370 -11.12 15.57 7.77
CA ALA A 370 -11.44 15.63 6.35
C ALA A 370 -12.89 15.21 6.07
N LEU A 371 -13.36 14.12 6.69
CA LEU A 371 -14.75 13.65 6.57
C LEU A 371 -15.73 14.67 7.14
N ARG A 372 -15.47 15.22 8.33
CA ARG A 372 -16.31 16.25 8.95
C ARG A 372 -16.50 17.47 8.04
N ASN A 373 -15.49 17.82 7.26
CA ASN A 373 -15.51 18.95 6.34
C ASN A 373 -15.99 18.60 4.93
N ALA A 374 -16.22 17.32 4.62
CA ALA A 374 -16.58 16.88 3.29
C ALA A 374 -17.95 17.44 2.87
N PRO A 375 -18.10 17.99 1.65
CA PRO A 375 -19.36 18.59 1.20
C PRO A 375 -20.56 17.64 1.27
N TRP A 376 -20.36 16.36 0.96
CA TRP A 376 -21.41 15.34 0.98
C TRP A 376 -21.84 14.93 2.39
N MET A 377 -21.04 15.25 3.42
CA MET A 377 -21.38 14.99 4.82
C MET A 377 -22.27 16.09 5.43
N LYS A 378 -22.33 17.28 4.82
CA LYS A 378 -23.03 18.46 5.36
C LYS A 378 -24.54 18.50 5.08
N GLN A 379 -25.04 17.62 4.21
CA GLN A 379 -26.47 17.55 3.85
C GLN A 379 -27.25 16.49 4.64
N LEU A 380 -26.65 15.89 5.67
CA LEU A 380 -27.29 14.90 6.56
C LEU A 380 -28.02 15.54 7.77
N ASN A 381 -28.00 16.87 7.90
CA ASN A 381 -28.82 17.56 8.89
C ASN A 381 -30.12 18.02 8.22
N PRO A 382 -31.30 17.49 8.64
CA PRO A 382 -32.58 18.00 8.18
C PRO A 382 -32.81 19.46 8.56
#